data_AF-A0A969H8V5-F1
#
_entry.id   AF-A0A969H8V5-F1
#
_cell.length_a   1.000
_cell.length_b   1.000
_cell.length_c   1.000
_cell.angle_alpha   90.00
_cell.angle_beta   90.00
_cell.angle_gamma   90.00
#
_symmetry.space_group_name_H-M   'P 1'
#
loop_
_entity.id
_entity.type
_entity.pdbx_description
1 polymer ?
#
loop_
_entity_poly.entity_id
_entity_poly.type
_entity_poly.pdbx_seq_one_letter_code
_entity_poly.pdbx_strand_id
1 'polypeptide(L)'
;MAAADTLDPAPNPPSLPPRPPDYARLFEQRILRNAHYWRDFLNDHGEDIAALDGERDGIVQALGYALDVAEAWSPAYEVMTRFSPYLERRGAWAGWNPLLEQVVRQAEERGDLAAAVTLSTRV
;
A
#
# COMPACT_ATOMS: atom_id res chain seq x y z
N MET A 1 40.71 28.01 56.65
CA MET A 1 39.51 28.73 56.18
C MET A 1 39.58 28.73 54.65
N ALA A 2 38.91 27.78 54.00
CA ALA A 2 38.91 27.65 52.54
C ALA A 2 37.47 27.82 52.06
N ALA A 3 37.24 28.84 51.23
CA ALA A 3 35.94 29.12 50.64
C ALA A 3 35.61 28.03 49.62
N ALA A 4 34.49 27.34 49.82
CA ALA A 4 33.96 26.41 48.84
C ALA A 4 33.39 27.23 47.67
N ASP A 5 34.11 27.18 46.55
CA ASP A 5 33.74 27.73 45.26
C ASP A 5 32.42 27.06 44.82
N THR A 6 31.34 27.82 44.79
CA THR A 6 30.01 27.33 44.41
C THR A 6 29.92 27.43 42.89
N LEU A 7 30.19 26.33 42.19
CA LEU A 7 30.00 26.25 40.74
C LEU A 7 28.51 26.35 40.42
N ASP A 8 28.12 27.45 39.77
CA ASP A 8 26.76 27.66 39.25
C ASP A 8 26.45 26.59 38.18
N PRO A 9 25.31 25.88 38.22
CA PRO A 9 24.97 24.89 37.20
C PRO A 9 24.85 25.57 35.83
N ALA A 10 25.50 24.97 34.82
CA ALA A 10 25.45 25.45 33.45
C ALA A 10 24.00 25.63 32.97
N PRO A 11 23.69 26.68 32.20
CA PRO A 11 22.33 26.93 31.73
C PRO A 11 21.84 25.74 30.88
N ASN A 12 20.57 25.37 31.07
CA ASN A 12 19.94 24.33 30.27
C ASN A 12 20.08 24.67 28.78
N PRO A 13 20.56 23.72 27.94
CA PRO A 13 20.66 23.96 26.51
C PRO A 13 19.27 24.24 25.93
N PRO A 14 19.18 25.10 24.91
CA PRO A 14 17.90 25.38 24.26
C PRO A 14 17.30 24.10 23.70
N SER A 15 16.01 23.89 23.94
CA SER A 15 15.26 22.77 23.37
C SER A 15 15.37 22.80 21.85
N LEU A 16 15.85 21.70 21.26
CA LEU A 16 15.88 21.56 19.80
C LEU A 16 14.45 21.60 19.24
N PRO A 17 14.26 22.18 18.03
CA PRO A 17 12.98 22.08 17.35
C PRO A 17 12.62 20.61 17.08
N PRO A 18 11.33 20.27 16.99
CA PRO A 18 10.91 18.92 16.66
C PRO A 18 11.51 18.50 15.30
N ARG A 19 11.94 17.24 15.20
CA ARG A 19 12.42 16.69 13.92
C ARG A 19 11.29 16.75 12.89
N PRO A 20 11.59 17.09 11.62
CA PRO A 20 10.59 17.05 10.56
C PRO A 20 10.06 15.62 10.39
N PRO A 21 8.78 15.47 9.98
CA PRO A 21 8.19 14.17 9.78
C PRO A 21 8.86 13.42 8.61
N ASP A 22 8.88 12.10 8.73
CA ASP A 22 9.31 11.20 7.66
C ASP A 22 8.17 11.07 6.64
N TYR A 23 8.22 11.89 5.60
CA TYR A 23 7.19 11.94 4.56
C TYR A 23 7.09 10.65 3.74
N ALA A 24 8.20 9.93 3.54
CA ALA A 24 8.20 8.67 2.80
C ALA A 24 7.41 7.61 3.59
N ARG A 25 7.72 7.47 4.88
CA ARG A 25 6.99 6.55 5.76
C ARG A 25 5.51 6.90 5.89
N LEU A 26 5.17 8.20 5.97
CA LEU A 26 3.78 8.63 6.00
C LEU A 26 3.04 8.29 4.69
N PHE A 27 3.72 8.36 3.56
CA PHE A 27 3.16 7.99 2.26
C PHE A 27 2.93 6.48 2.15
N GLU A 28 3.90 5.65 2.55
CA GLU A 28 3.74 4.19 2.61
C GLU A 28 2.57 3.77 3.51
N GLN A 29 2.43 4.41 4.68
CA GLN A 29 1.29 4.16 5.57
C GLN A 29 -0.06 4.52 4.94
N ARG A 30 -0.11 5.55 4.09
CA ARG A 30 -1.33 5.90 3.34
C ARG A 30 -1.62 4.85 2.29
N ILE A 31 -0.61 4.36 1.57
CA ILE A 31 -0.77 3.29 0.58
C ILE A 31 -1.32 2.02 1.25
N LEU A 32 -0.72 1.59 2.36
CA LEU A 32 -1.19 0.42 3.11
C LEU A 32 -2.65 0.57 3.56
N ARG A 33 -3.00 1.73 4.12
CA ARG A 33 -4.39 2.02 4.53
C ARG A 33 -5.35 1.98 3.34
N ASN A 34 -4.93 2.52 2.20
CA ASN A 34 -5.73 2.53 0.99
C ASN A 34 -5.95 1.10 0.45
N ALA A 35 -4.92 0.26 0.47
CA ALA A 35 -5.05 -1.15 0.08
C ALA A 35 -6.05 -1.90 0.99
N HIS A 36 -6.01 -1.66 2.30
CA HIS A 36 -7.01 -2.20 3.23
C HIS A 36 -8.42 -1.69 2.94
N TYR A 37 -8.58 -0.39 2.68
CA TYR A 37 -9.87 0.18 2.31
C TYR A 37 -10.47 -0.51 1.09
N TRP A 38 -9.70 -0.71 0.02
CA TRP A 38 -10.20 -1.38 -1.18
C TRP A 38 -10.49 -2.85 -0.99
N ARG A 39 -9.70 -3.55 -0.15
CA ARG A 39 -10.01 -4.93 0.24
C ARG A 39 -11.38 -4.98 0.92
N ASP A 40 -11.60 -4.10 1.88
CA ASP A 40 -12.86 -4.07 2.65
C ASP A 40 -14.03 -3.66 1.75
N PHE A 41 -13.85 -2.67 0.87
CA PHE A 41 -14.83 -2.31 -0.15
C PHE A 41 -15.21 -3.50 -1.04
N LEU A 42 -14.24 -4.28 -1.51
CA LEU A 42 -14.52 -5.47 -2.34
C LEU A 42 -15.14 -6.62 -1.54
N ASN A 43 -14.95 -6.68 -0.23
CA ASN A 43 -15.67 -7.62 0.64
C ASN A 43 -17.16 -7.27 0.71
N ASP A 44 -17.47 -5.98 0.80
CA ASP A 44 -18.83 -5.50 1.00
C ASP A 44 -19.59 -5.33 -0.32
N HIS A 45 -18.89 -5.01 -1.41
CA HIS A 45 -19.47 -4.59 -2.70
C HIS A 45 -18.98 -5.40 -3.90
N GLY A 46 -18.25 -6.51 -3.71
CA GLY A 46 -17.66 -7.31 -4.80
C GLY A 46 -18.65 -7.90 -5.82
N GLU A 47 -19.94 -7.93 -5.49
CA GLU A 47 -21.03 -8.36 -6.39
C GLU A 47 -21.85 -7.19 -6.96
N ASP A 48 -21.66 -5.97 -6.46
CA ASP A 48 -22.36 -4.77 -6.92
C ASP A 48 -21.65 -4.16 -8.13
N ILE A 49 -22.13 -4.50 -9.32
CA ILE A 49 -21.54 -4.02 -10.58
C ILE A 49 -21.56 -2.49 -10.69
N ALA A 50 -22.59 -1.82 -10.17
CA ALA A 50 -22.69 -0.36 -10.26
C ALA A 50 -21.64 0.31 -9.37
N ALA A 51 -21.44 -0.21 -8.16
CA ALA A 51 -20.38 0.25 -7.26
C ALA A 51 -18.99 0.02 -7.88
N LEU A 52 -18.75 -1.18 -8.45
CA LEU A 52 -17.47 -1.51 -9.08
C LEU A 52 -17.18 -0.66 -10.33
N ASP A 53 -18.19 -0.36 -11.15
CA ASP A 53 -18.04 0.54 -12.30
C ASP A 53 -17.65 1.96 -11.86
N GLY A 54 -18.22 2.45 -10.77
CA GLY A 54 -17.92 3.79 -10.24
C GLY A 54 -16.50 3.91 -9.65
N GLU A 55 -15.99 2.83 -9.06
CA GLU A 55 -14.72 2.83 -8.32
C GLU A 55 -13.56 2.15 -9.05
N ARG A 56 -13.77 1.65 -10.27
CA ARG A 56 -12.78 0.90 -11.05
C ARG A 56 -11.42 1.59 -11.09
N ASP A 57 -11.39 2.86 -11.46
CA ASP A 57 -10.13 3.60 -11.64
C ASP A 57 -9.43 3.83 -10.30
N GLY A 58 -10.19 4.02 -9.22
CA GLY A 58 -9.66 4.13 -7.85
C GLY A 58 -8.99 2.84 -7.37
N ILE A 59 -9.62 1.69 -7.64
CA ILE A 59 -9.06 0.37 -7.32
C ILE A 59 -7.77 0.12 -8.09
N VAL A 60 -7.77 0.37 -9.41
CA VAL A 60 -6.58 0.20 -10.28
C VAL A 60 -5.42 1.09 -9.80
N GLN A 61 -5.70 2.36 -9.51
CA GLN A 61 -4.68 3.29 -9.04
C GLN A 61 -4.11 2.88 -7.68
N ALA A 62 -4.97 2.42 -6.75
CA ALA A 62 -4.53 1.96 -5.45
C ALA A 62 -3.61 0.74 -5.55
N LEU A 63 -3.95 -0.21 -6.42
CA LEU A 63 -3.10 -1.37 -6.70
C LEU A 63 -1.76 -0.95 -7.29
N GLY A 64 -1.73 -0.02 -8.25
CA GLY A 64 -0.48 0.48 -8.83
C GLY A 64 0.51 0.98 -7.78
N TYR A 65 0.05 1.73 -6.77
CA TYR A 65 0.91 2.17 -5.68
C TYR A 65 1.25 1.06 -4.67
N ALA A 66 0.31 0.16 -4.40
CA ALA A 66 0.49 -0.88 -3.39
C ALA A 66 1.52 -1.94 -3.77
N LEU A 67 1.77 -2.13 -5.08
CA LEU A 67 2.79 -3.07 -5.57
C LEU A 67 4.23 -2.69 -5.18
N ASP A 68 4.49 -1.41 -5.03
CA ASP A 68 5.82 -0.90 -4.69
C ASP A 68 6.07 -0.85 -3.16
N VAL A 69 5.04 -1.07 -2.35
CA VAL A 69 5.14 -1.06 -0.88
C VAL A 69 5.16 -2.48 -0.35
N ALA A 70 6.19 -2.83 0.42
CA ALA A 70 6.39 -4.20 0.89
C ALA A 70 5.19 -4.68 1.73
N GLU A 71 4.78 -3.87 2.70
CA GLU A 71 3.73 -4.13 3.68
C GLU A 71 2.33 -4.15 3.05
N ALA A 72 2.13 -3.49 1.91
CA ALA A 72 0.84 -3.43 1.23
C ALA A 72 0.57 -4.65 0.32
N TRP A 73 1.55 -5.54 0.16
CA TRP A 73 1.44 -6.70 -0.72
C TRP A 73 0.25 -7.59 -0.45
N SER A 74 0.08 -8.03 0.81
CA SER A 74 -1.01 -8.92 1.18
C SER A 74 -2.39 -8.32 0.89
N PRO A 75 -2.74 -7.10 1.34
CA PRO A 75 -4.03 -6.52 0.97
C PRO A 75 -4.15 -6.23 -0.53
N ALA A 76 -3.07 -5.84 -1.22
CA ALA A 76 -3.10 -5.63 -2.68
C ALA A 76 -3.39 -6.92 -3.45
N TYR A 77 -2.79 -8.04 -3.05
CA TYR A 77 -3.06 -9.36 -3.64
C TYR A 77 -4.53 -9.76 -3.45
N GLU A 78 -5.10 -9.53 -2.28
CA GLU A 78 -6.52 -9.79 -2.03
C GLU A 78 -7.45 -8.92 -2.89
N VAL A 79 -7.12 -7.63 -3.05
CA VAL A 79 -7.84 -6.72 -3.95
C VAL A 79 -7.78 -7.23 -5.39
N MET A 80 -6.59 -7.56 -5.88
CA MET A 80 -6.34 -8.09 -7.23
C MET A 80 -7.17 -9.35 -7.51
N THR A 81 -7.12 -10.32 -6.59
CA THR A 81 -7.80 -11.61 -6.76
C THR A 81 -9.32 -11.49 -6.65
N ARG A 82 -9.85 -10.54 -5.89
CA ARG A 82 -11.29 -10.29 -5.80
C ARG A 82 -11.82 -9.46 -6.96
N PHE A 83 -10.99 -8.56 -7.50
CA PHE A 83 -11.41 -7.65 -8.56
C PHE A 83 -11.32 -8.23 -9.97
N SER A 84 -10.42 -9.19 -10.22
CA SER A 84 -10.24 -9.76 -11.57
C SER A 84 -11.53 -10.31 -12.21
N PRO A 85 -12.43 -11.03 -11.49
CA PRO A 85 -13.64 -11.58 -12.11
C PRO A 85 -14.58 -10.49 -12.65
N TYR A 86 -14.58 -9.31 -12.04
CA TYR A 86 -15.32 -8.16 -12.58
C TYR A 86 -14.68 -7.66 -13.88
N LEU A 87 -13.36 -7.52 -13.92
CA LEU A 87 -12.63 -7.04 -15.10
C LEU A 87 -12.74 -8.00 -16.30
N GLU A 88 -12.66 -9.30 -16.03
CA GLU A 88 -12.89 -10.36 -17.02
C GLU A 88 -14.28 -10.22 -17.66
N ARG A 89 -15.32 -10.04 -16.85
CA ARG A 89 -16.72 -9.86 -17.32
C ARG A 89 -16.93 -8.59 -18.14
N ARG A 90 -16.18 -7.52 -17.88
CA ARG A 90 -16.30 -6.24 -18.61
C ARG A 90 -15.46 -6.20 -19.90
N GLY A 91 -14.67 -7.24 -20.18
CA GLY A 91 -13.77 -7.25 -21.34
C GLY A 91 -12.68 -6.18 -21.26
N ALA A 92 -12.36 -5.69 -20.07
CA ALA A 92 -11.42 -4.59 -19.83
C ALA A 92 -9.94 -5.04 -19.86
N TRP A 93 -9.66 -6.20 -20.47
CA TRP A 93 -8.37 -6.90 -20.38
C TRP A 93 -7.19 -6.05 -20.86
N ALA A 94 -7.38 -5.30 -21.96
CA ALA A 94 -6.31 -4.51 -22.56
C ALA A 94 -5.73 -3.43 -21.64
N GLY A 95 -6.54 -2.88 -20.72
CA GLY A 95 -6.06 -1.89 -19.74
C GLY A 95 -5.46 -2.51 -18.47
N TRP A 96 -5.76 -3.79 -18.22
CA TRP A 96 -5.46 -4.48 -16.97
C TRP A 96 -4.27 -5.44 -17.08
N ASN A 97 -4.04 -6.01 -18.25
CA ASN A 97 -2.94 -6.96 -18.50
C ASN A 97 -1.58 -6.43 -18.03
N PRO A 98 -1.20 -5.17 -18.30
CA PRO A 98 0.09 -4.64 -17.84
C PRO A 98 0.22 -4.63 -16.31
N LEU A 99 -0.88 -4.39 -15.60
CA LEU A 99 -0.90 -4.41 -14.13
C LEU A 99 -0.77 -5.85 -13.63
N LEU A 100 -1.50 -6.81 -14.21
CA LEU A 100 -1.37 -8.23 -13.85
C LEU A 100 0.05 -8.74 -14.07
N GLU A 101 0.64 -8.43 -15.22
CA GLU A 101 2.03 -8.78 -15.51
C GLU A 101 3.00 -8.16 -14.49
N GLN A 102 2.77 -6.90 -14.10
CA GLN A 102 3.55 -6.26 -13.04
C GLN A 102 3.39 -6.99 -11.70
N VAL A 103 2.17 -7.42 -11.35
CA VAL A 103 1.91 -8.12 -10.09
C VAL A 103 2.55 -9.50 -10.08
N VAL A 104 2.51 -10.23 -11.20
CA VAL A 104 3.19 -11.52 -11.34
C VAL A 104 4.69 -11.35 -11.16
N ARG A 105 5.33 -10.37 -11.82
CA ARG A 105 6.76 -10.07 -11.63
C ARG A 105 7.08 -9.72 -10.17
N GLN A 106 6.26 -8.89 -9.53
CA GLN A 106 6.44 -8.53 -8.12
C GLN A 106 6.29 -9.74 -7.19
N ALA A 107 5.34 -10.64 -7.47
CA ALA A 107 5.18 -11.88 -6.72
C ALA A 107 6.44 -12.76 -6.82
N GLU A 108 6.99 -12.90 -8.02
CA GLU A 108 8.24 -13.64 -8.27
C GLU A 108 9.43 -13.01 -7.56
N GLU A 109 9.63 -11.69 -7.68
CA GLU A 109 10.71 -10.94 -7.03
C GLU A 109 10.68 -11.07 -5.50
N ARG A 110 9.47 -11.17 -4.92
CA ARG A 110 9.24 -11.33 -3.48
C ARG A 110 9.28 -12.79 -3.01
N GLY A 111 9.43 -13.75 -3.92
CA GLY A 111 9.44 -15.18 -3.61
C GLY A 111 8.05 -15.77 -3.28
N ASP A 112 6.97 -15.03 -3.57
CA ASP A 112 5.58 -15.47 -3.38
C ASP A 112 5.09 -16.24 -4.62
N LEU A 113 5.66 -17.44 -4.80
CA LEU A 113 5.34 -18.29 -5.96
C LEU A 113 3.87 -18.72 -6.00
N ALA A 114 3.20 -18.83 -4.85
CA ALA A 114 1.78 -19.15 -4.79
C ALA A 114 0.92 -18.02 -5.39
N ALA A 115 1.23 -16.77 -5.04
CA ALA A 115 0.60 -15.61 -5.64
C ALA A 115 0.90 -15.53 -7.15
N ALA A 116 2.16 -15.72 -7.56
CA ALA A 116 2.58 -15.69 -8.96
C ALA A 116 1.81 -16.71 -9.81
N VAL A 117 1.74 -17.97 -9.37
CA VAL A 117 0.99 -19.03 -10.06
C VAL A 117 -0.49 -18.68 -10.15
N THR A 118 -1.10 -18.27 -9.05
CA THR A 118 -2.54 -17.93 -9.03
C THR A 118 -2.86 -16.80 -10.01
N LEU A 119 -2.02 -15.77 -10.06
CA LEU A 119 -2.22 -14.62 -10.93
C LEU A 119 -1.89 -14.92 -12.39
N SER A 120 -0.92 -15.78 -12.68
CA SER A 120 -0.59 -16.19 -14.06
C SER A 120 -1.73 -16.95 -14.76
N THR A 121 -2.63 -17.60 -14.01
CA THR A 121 -3.83 -18.22 -14.59
C THR A 121 -4.88 -17.19 -15.03
N ARG A 122 -4.66 -15.93 -14.66
CA ARG A 122 -5.52 -14.78 -14.93
C ARG A 122 -4.80 -13.76 -15.82
N VAL A 123 -3.84 -14.17 -16.65
CA VAL A 123 -3.20 -13.33 -17.69
C VAL A 123 -3.66 -13.80 -19.06
#